data_AF-A0A259SJR3-F1
#
_entry.id   AF-A0A259SJR3-F1
#
_cell.length_a   1.000
_cell.length_b   1.000
_cell.length_c   1.000
_cell.angle_alpha   90.00
_cell.angle_beta   90.00
_cell.angle_gamma   90.00
#
_symmetry.space_group_name_H-M   'P 1'
#
loop_
_entity.id
_entity.type
_entity.pdbx_description
1 polymer ?
#
loop_
_entity_poly.entity_id
_entity_poly.type
_entity_poly.pdbx_seq_one_letter_code
_entity_poly.pdbx_strand_id
1 'polypeptide(L)'
;MSTLPETIELDGATLIRIDAPDDIACWTAGLEGGDGGWTVSIIAEPAEEPSAQALEAAQGIVTEFAELSEAAIGYLVEELAGPGGDLSDADRARLAAAEPPFGAPEAVVWQDGTWMLRFAECGLEIGDEYGVGVMFAGRTPVAVEDLSDPDDV
;
A
#
# COMPACT_ATOMS: atom_id res chain seq x y z
N MET A 1 -24.67 17.85 6.64
CA MET A 1 -24.69 16.38 6.52
C MET A 1 -23.84 16.07 5.31
N SER A 2 -22.64 15.51 5.52
CA SER A 2 -21.78 15.13 4.41
C SER A 2 -22.49 14.03 3.63
N THR A 3 -22.71 14.24 2.33
CA THR A 3 -23.41 13.29 1.43
C THR A 3 -22.41 12.41 0.72
N LEU A 4 -21.39 11.94 1.44
CA LEU A 4 -20.38 11.07 0.89
C LEU A 4 -20.98 9.68 0.66
N PRO A 5 -20.57 8.96 -0.39
CA PRO A 5 -21.05 7.61 -0.62
C PRO A 5 -20.68 6.70 0.56
N GLU A 6 -21.59 5.82 0.97
CA GLU A 6 -21.28 4.77 1.95
C GLU A 6 -20.46 3.63 1.32
N THR A 7 -20.59 3.44 0.00
CA THR A 7 -19.93 2.38 -0.75
C THR A 7 -19.45 2.86 -2.12
N ILE A 8 -18.36 2.30 -2.60
CA ILE A 8 -17.81 2.48 -3.94
C ILE A 8 -17.73 1.12 -4.61
N GLU A 9 -18.33 1.00 -5.79
CA GLU A 9 -18.33 -0.24 -6.57
C GLU A 9 -17.18 -0.21 -7.57
N LEU A 10 -16.27 -1.18 -7.46
CA LEU A 10 -15.24 -1.50 -8.43
C LEU A 10 -15.53 -2.89 -9.02
N ASP A 11 -15.03 -3.16 -10.23
CA ASP A 11 -15.08 -4.51 -10.76
C ASP A 11 -14.17 -5.42 -9.92
N GLY A 12 -14.78 -6.34 -9.17
CA GLY A 12 -14.09 -7.26 -8.26
C GLY A 12 -14.01 -6.82 -6.80
N ALA A 13 -14.50 -5.64 -6.42
CA ALA A 13 -14.49 -5.17 -5.03
C ALA A 13 -15.59 -4.14 -4.72
N THR A 14 -16.15 -4.20 -3.51
CA THR A 14 -17.00 -3.13 -2.96
C THR A 14 -16.28 -2.50 -1.79
N LEU A 15 -15.84 -1.25 -1.94
CA LEU A 15 -15.21 -0.52 -0.84
C LEU A 15 -16.29 0.09 0.04
N ILE A 16 -16.16 -0.12 1.35
CA ILE A 16 -17.11 0.35 2.36
C ILE A 16 -16.48 1.53 3.10
N ARG A 17 -17.25 2.61 3.30
CA ARG A 17 -16.79 3.75 4.08
C ARG A 17 -16.64 3.33 5.55
N ILE A 18 -15.49 3.63 6.14
CA ILE A 18 -15.21 3.38 7.54
C ILE A 18 -15.20 4.68 8.34
N ASP A 19 -15.34 4.57 9.67
CA ASP A 19 -15.17 5.70 10.56
C ASP A 19 -13.72 6.22 10.48
N ALA A 20 -13.59 7.51 10.23
CA ALA A 20 -12.34 8.25 10.15
C ALA A 20 -12.51 9.63 10.82
N PRO A 21 -11.43 10.38 11.09
CA PRO A 21 -11.52 11.77 11.55
C PRO A 21 -12.43 12.63 10.66
N ASP A 22 -13.04 13.69 11.19
CA ASP A 22 -14.06 14.48 10.49
C ASP A 22 -13.58 15.14 9.18
N ASP A 23 -12.27 15.32 9.04
CA ASP A 23 -11.58 15.89 7.88
C ASP A 23 -11.10 14.83 6.88
N ILE A 24 -11.29 13.54 7.17
CA ILE A 24 -10.88 12.42 6.31
C ILE A 24 -12.09 11.56 5.95
N ALA A 25 -12.19 11.14 4.69
CA ALA A 25 -13.06 10.05 4.29
C ALA A 25 -12.23 8.86 3.80
N CYS A 26 -12.53 7.67 4.31
CA CYS A 26 -11.82 6.45 3.96
C CYS A 26 -12.80 5.36 3.53
N TRP A 27 -12.54 4.74 2.39
CA TRP A 27 -13.25 3.56 1.91
C TRP A 27 -12.27 2.42 1.77
N THR A 28 -12.65 1.23 2.23
CA THR A 28 -11.76 0.06 2.20
C THR A 28 -12.48 -1.21 1.77
N ALA A 29 -11.78 -2.09 1.06
CA ALA A 29 -12.24 -3.42 0.68
C ALA A 29 -11.14 -4.45 0.95
N GLY A 30 -11.53 -5.59 1.52
CA GLY A 30 -10.70 -6.79 1.50
C GLY A 30 -10.88 -7.54 0.17
N LEU A 31 -9.78 -8.03 -0.38
CA LEU A 31 -9.73 -8.84 -1.59
C LEU A 31 -9.22 -10.25 -1.27
N GLU A 32 -9.74 -11.24 -1.99
CA GLU A 32 -9.20 -12.60 -1.94
C GLU A 32 -7.83 -12.65 -2.65
N GLY A 33 -6.78 -13.02 -1.92
CA GLY A 33 -5.41 -13.12 -2.46
C GLY A 33 -4.33 -13.07 -1.38
N GLY A 34 -3.13 -13.59 -1.67
CA GLY A 34 -2.00 -13.62 -0.74
C GLY A 34 -2.21 -14.50 0.51
N ASP A 35 -1.21 -14.52 1.40
CA ASP A 35 -1.33 -15.12 2.74
C ASP A 35 -1.92 -14.06 3.69
N GLY A 36 -3.20 -14.17 4.03
CA GLY A 36 -3.89 -13.21 4.92
C GLY A 36 -4.91 -12.28 4.28
N GLY A 37 -5.01 -12.24 2.94
CA GLY A 37 -5.92 -11.34 2.22
C GLY A 37 -5.26 -10.00 1.89
N TRP A 38 -5.66 -9.38 0.78
CA TRP A 38 -5.20 -8.04 0.41
C TRP A 38 -6.23 -6.99 0.76
N THR A 39 -5.80 -5.73 0.89
CA THR A 39 -6.69 -4.60 1.17
C THR A 39 -6.48 -3.51 0.13
N VAL A 40 -7.56 -2.86 -0.31
CA VAL A 40 -7.49 -1.62 -1.09
C VAL A 40 -8.28 -0.54 -0.37
N SER A 41 -7.64 0.60 -0.12
CA SER A 41 -8.23 1.75 0.56
C SER A 41 -8.08 3.01 -0.28
N ILE A 42 -9.14 3.81 -0.36
CA ILE A 42 -9.12 5.18 -0.90
C ILE A 42 -9.26 6.15 0.26
N ILE A 43 -8.32 7.08 0.37
CA ILE A 43 -8.30 8.14 1.38
C ILE A 43 -8.55 9.49 0.69
N ALA A 44 -9.50 10.25 1.23
CA ALA A 44 -9.79 11.61 0.84
C ALA A 44 -9.54 12.56 2.01
N GLU A 45 -8.59 13.47 1.84
CA GLU A 45 -8.32 14.55 2.78
C GLU A 45 -8.18 15.87 1.98
N PRO A 46 -9.13 16.82 2.10
CA PRO A 46 -10.29 16.80 3.01
C PRO A 46 -11.33 15.72 2.66
N ALA A 47 -12.25 15.44 3.59
CA ALA A 47 -13.33 14.46 3.43
C ALA A 47 -14.29 14.82 2.28
N GLU A 48 -13.96 14.35 1.08
CA GLU A 48 -14.70 14.57 -0.16
C GLU A 48 -14.95 13.26 -0.92
N GLU A 49 -15.78 13.33 -1.97
CA GLU A 49 -16.05 12.17 -2.82
C GLU A 49 -14.78 11.79 -3.59
N PRO A 50 -14.46 10.49 -3.74
CA PRO A 50 -13.28 10.06 -4.48
C PRO A 50 -13.22 10.65 -5.89
N SER A 51 -12.08 11.24 -6.21
CA SER A 51 -11.82 11.71 -7.57
C SER A 51 -11.83 10.55 -8.58
N ALA A 52 -12.06 10.88 -9.86
CA ALA A 52 -11.93 9.90 -10.95
C ALA A 52 -10.54 9.25 -10.99
N GLN A 53 -9.47 10.00 -10.67
CA GLN A 53 -8.10 9.48 -10.66
C GLN A 53 -7.90 8.44 -9.56
N ALA A 54 -8.43 8.69 -8.36
CA ALA A 54 -8.40 7.73 -7.26
C ALA A 54 -9.18 6.44 -7.61
N LEU A 55 -10.36 6.59 -8.24
CA LEU A 55 -11.17 5.45 -8.68
C LEU A 55 -10.47 4.63 -9.78
N GLU A 56 -9.85 5.28 -10.77
CA GLU A 56 -9.10 4.61 -11.83
C GLU A 56 -7.85 3.88 -11.29
N ALA A 57 -7.15 4.48 -10.33
CA ALA A 57 -6.02 3.84 -9.64
C ALA A 57 -6.50 2.61 -8.86
N ALA A 58 -7.51 2.76 -8.00
CA ALA A 58 -8.07 1.67 -7.20
C ALA A 58 -8.59 0.52 -8.08
N GLN A 59 -9.30 0.81 -9.16
CA GLN A 59 -9.79 -0.21 -10.10
C GLN A 59 -8.63 -1.02 -10.70
N GLY A 60 -7.58 -0.36 -11.15
CA GLY A 60 -6.40 -1.03 -11.68
C GLY A 60 -5.72 -1.92 -10.67
N ILE A 61 -5.58 -1.43 -9.44
CA ILE A 61 -4.98 -2.18 -8.34
C ILE A 61 -5.80 -3.43 -8.05
N VAL A 62 -7.13 -3.33 -7.95
CA VAL A 62 -8.00 -4.51 -7.73
C VAL A 62 -7.81 -5.56 -8.84
N THR A 63 -7.67 -5.14 -10.09
CA THR A 63 -7.48 -6.04 -11.22
C THR A 63 -6.09 -6.70 -11.26
N GLU A 64 -5.04 -5.95 -10.88
CA GLU A 64 -3.63 -6.33 -11.10
C GLU A 64 -2.89 -6.63 -9.77
N PHE A 65 -3.61 -6.77 -8.65
CA PHE A 65 -3.01 -6.74 -7.31
C PHE A 65 -1.87 -7.75 -7.12
N ALA A 66 -2.04 -8.98 -7.62
CA ALA A 66 -1.03 -10.03 -7.53
C ALA A 66 0.30 -9.60 -8.18
N GLU A 67 0.22 -9.10 -9.41
CA GLU A 67 1.39 -8.67 -10.20
C GLU A 67 2.05 -7.44 -9.56
N LEU A 68 1.24 -6.52 -9.00
CA LEU A 68 1.74 -5.34 -8.30
C LEU A 68 2.44 -5.69 -6.99
N SER A 69 1.90 -6.67 -6.24
CA SER A 69 2.51 -7.20 -5.02
C SER A 69 3.86 -7.85 -5.32
N GLU A 70 3.93 -8.71 -6.33
CA GLU A 70 5.20 -9.31 -6.79
C GLU A 70 6.21 -8.26 -7.23
N ALA A 71 5.77 -7.24 -7.99
CA ALA A 71 6.63 -6.15 -8.42
C ALA A 71 7.17 -5.32 -7.25
N ALA A 72 6.34 -5.02 -6.24
CA ALA A 72 6.75 -4.31 -5.04
C ALA A 72 7.78 -5.10 -4.22
N ILE A 73 7.55 -6.40 -4.01
CA ILE A 73 8.50 -7.27 -3.31
C ILE A 73 9.83 -7.32 -4.05
N GLY A 74 9.81 -7.49 -5.37
CA GLY A 74 11.02 -7.45 -6.20
C GLY A 74 11.79 -6.14 -6.05
N TYR A 75 11.08 -5.02 -6.12
CA TYR A 75 11.66 -3.68 -5.96
C TYR A 75 12.28 -3.48 -4.57
N LEU A 76 11.60 -3.88 -3.50
CA LEU A 76 12.13 -3.83 -2.13
C LEU A 76 13.42 -4.64 -1.99
N VAL A 77 13.44 -5.86 -2.55
CA VAL A 77 14.62 -6.71 -2.53
C VAL A 77 15.79 -6.04 -3.26
N GLU A 78 15.55 -5.48 -4.45
CA GLU A 78 16.60 -4.82 -5.24
C GLU A 78 17.14 -3.56 -4.56
N GLU A 79 16.26 -2.68 -4.07
CA GLU A 79 16.67 -1.41 -3.44
C GLU A 79 17.39 -1.64 -2.11
N LEU A 80 16.86 -2.51 -1.25
CA LEU A 80 17.43 -2.77 0.07
C LEU A 80 18.71 -3.63 0.01
N ALA A 81 18.85 -4.51 -1.00
CA ALA A 81 20.08 -5.27 -1.22
C ALA A 81 21.19 -4.47 -1.93
N GLY A 82 20.86 -3.30 -2.49
CA GLY A 82 21.78 -2.45 -3.24
C GLY A 82 22.93 -1.90 -2.40
N PRO A 83 23.98 -1.34 -3.05
CA PRO A 83 25.18 -0.81 -2.39
C PRO A 83 24.93 0.42 -1.48
N GLY A 84 23.69 0.92 -1.41
CA GLY A 84 23.23 1.95 -0.48
C GLY A 84 22.36 1.44 0.68
N GLY A 85 21.98 0.16 0.69
CA GLY A 85 21.15 -0.40 1.75
C GLY A 85 21.94 -0.64 3.04
N ASP A 86 21.60 0.10 4.09
CA ASP A 86 22.17 -0.03 5.44
C ASP A 86 21.51 -1.18 6.22
N LEU A 87 21.38 -2.36 5.59
CA LEU A 87 20.84 -3.55 6.25
C LEU A 87 21.91 -4.24 7.11
N SER A 88 21.50 -4.73 8.27
CA SER A 88 22.29 -5.67 9.07
C SER A 88 22.52 -6.99 8.32
N ASP A 89 23.55 -7.75 8.70
CA ASP A 89 23.80 -9.07 8.11
C ASP A 89 22.59 -10.03 8.29
N ALA A 90 21.86 -9.89 9.39
CA ALA A 90 20.67 -10.69 9.68
C ALA A 90 19.53 -10.34 8.70
N ASP A 91 19.31 -9.06 8.43
CA ASP A 91 18.28 -8.60 7.51
C ASP A 91 18.60 -8.92 6.06
N ARG A 92 19.88 -8.82 5.66
CA ARG A 92 20.31 -9.32 4.34
C ARG A 92 20.01 -10.81 4.18
N ALA A 93 20.24 -11.61 5.22
CA ALA A 93 19.94 -13.04 5.17
C ALA A 93 18.43 -13.34 5.09
N ARG A 94 17.59 -12.56 5.78
CA ARG A 94 16.12 -12.66 5.67
C ARG A 94 15.62 -12.26 4.29
N LEU A 95 16.12 -11.15 3.75
CA LEU A 95 15.75 -10.66 2.42
C LEU A 95 16.13 -11.65 1.31
N ALA A 96 17.24 -12.38 1.48
CA ALA A 96 17.71 -13.41 0.55
C ALA A 96 17.01 -14.78 0.71
N ALA A 97 16.05 -14.92 1.63
CA ALA A 97 15.28 -16.15 1.78
C ALA A 97 14.38 -16.42 0.56
N ALA A 98 13.92 -17.68 0.41
CA ALA A 98 13.02 -18.05 -0.68
C ALA A 98 11.67 -17.31 -0.63
N GLU A 99 11.23 -16.97 0.59
CA GLU A 99 10.06 -16.15 0.88
C GLU A 99 10.58 -14.89 1.60
N PRO A 100 10.57 -13.73 0.94
CA PRO A 100 10.97 -12.47 1.55
C PRO A 100 10.11 -12.15 2.78
N PRO A 101 10.63 -11.42 3.77
CA PRO A 101 9.98 -11.22 5.07
C PRO A 101 8.91 -10.12 5.04
N PHE A 102 8.06 -10.12 4.02
CA PHE A 102 6.97 -9.15 3.84
C PHE A 102 5.63 -9.89 3.87
N GLY A 103 4.70 -9.41 4.71
CA GLY A 103 3.34 -9.95 4.78
C GLY A 103 2.46 -9.52 3.62
N ALA A 104 1.14 -9.72 3.75
CA ALA A 104 0.19 -9.25 2.75
C ALA A 104 0.17 -7.71 2.68
N PRO A 105 0.30 -7.11 1.49
CA PRO A 105 0.27 -5.65 1.39
C PRO A 105 -1.15 -5.09 1.36
N GLU A 106 -1.23 -3.83 1.76
CA GLU A 106 -2.42 -2.98 1.71
C GLU A 106 -2.18 -1.86 0.69
N ALA A 107 -3.06 -1.70 -0.29
CA ALA A 107 -3.00 -0.56 -1.20
C ALA A 107 -3.66 0.66 -0.59
N VAL A 108 -2.96 1.79 -0.61
CA VAL A 108 -3.46 3.10 -0.14
C VAL A 108 -3.44 4.05 -1.31
N VAL A 109 -4.61 4.61 -1.66
CA VAL A 109 -4.82 5.49 -2.82
C VAL A 109 -5.31 6.86 -2.35
N TRP A 110 -4.71 7.93 -2.87
CA TRP A 110 -5.09 9.32 -2.56
C TRP A 110 -5.84 10.00 -3.71
N GLN A 111 -6.38 11.20 -3.44
CA GLN A 111 -7.26 11.94 -4.36
C GLN A 111 -6.63 12.31 -5.71
N ASP A 112 -5.32 12.48 -5.77
CA ASP A 112 -4.61 12.79 -7.00
C ASP A 112 -4.26 11.53 -7.83
N GLY A 113 -4.69 10.35 -7.37
CA GLY A 113 -4.40 9.07 -7.99
C GLY A 113 -3.00 8.53 -7.67
N THR A 114 -2.22 9.22 -6.83
CA THR A 114 -1.02 8.62 -6.24
C THR A 114 -1.42 7.50 -5.30
N TRP A 115 -0.56 6.49 -5.18
CA TRP A 115 -0.81 5.33 -4.36
C TRP A 115 0.47 4.57 -4.02
N MET A 116 0.36 3.74 -2.98
CA MET A 116 1.42 2.84 -2.53
C MET A 116 0.88 1.47 -2.16
N LEU A 117 1.76 0.46 -2.15
CA LEU A 117 1.57 -0.75 -1.37
C LEU A 117 2.29 -0.61 -0.03
N ARG A 118 1.54 -0.79 1.06
CA ARG A 118 2.06 -0.84 2.42
C ARG A 118 2.18 -2.28 2.88
N PHE A 119 3.36 -2.68 3.32
CA PHE A 119 3.59 -3.95 4.00
C PHE A 119 3.68 -3.69 5.50
N ALA A 120 2.54 -3.77 6.20
CA ALA A 120 2.47 -3.54 7.64
C ALA A 120 3.26 -4.58 8.44
N GLU A 121 3.24 -5.84 7.99
CA GLU A 121 4.09 -6.91 8.53
C GLU A 121 5.41 -6.96 7.76
N CYS A 122 6.49 -6.55 8.43
CA CYS A 122 7.85 -6.60 7.89
C CYS A 122 8.79 -7.24 8.91
N GLY A 123 9.52 -8.27 8.51
CA GLY A 123 10.51 -8.95 9.35
C GLY A 123 11.92 -8.35 9.30
N LEU A 124 12.05 -7.12 8.78
CA LEU A 124 13.31 -6.35 8.72
C LEU A 124 13.26 -5.20 9.73
N GLU A 125 14.43 -4.77 10.19
CA GLU A 125 14.58 -3.67 11.16
C GLU A 125 14.02 -2.34 10.61
N ILE A 126 14.15 -2.07 9.30
CA ILE A 126 13.62 -0.85 8.65
C ILE A 126 12.08 -0.77 8.68
N GLY A 127 11.40 -1.92 8.79
CA GLY A 127 9.93 -1.97 8.85
C GLY A 127 9.40 -2.26 10.24
N ASP A 128 10.26 -2.21 11.27
CA ASP A 128 9.83 -2.49 12.65
C ASP A 128 8.80 -1.44 13.10
N GLU A 129 7.81 -1.88 13.86
CA GLU A 129 6.67 -1.10 14.37
C GLU A 129 5.63 -0.61 13.33
N TYR A 130 6.03 -0.13 12.14
CA TYR A 130 5.13 0.57 11.22
C TYR A 130 5.05 0.00 9.79
N GLY A 131 5.95 -0.91 9.44
CA GLY A 131 6.02 -1.54 8.12
C GLY A 131 6.84 -0.74 7.10
N VAL A 132 6.78 -1.16 5.83
CA VAL A 132 7.47 -0.50 4.71
C VAL A 132 6.50 -0.21 3.57
N GLY A 133 6.70 0.90 2.88
CA GLY A 133 5.91 1.32 1.72
C GLY A 133 6.63 1.19 0.39
N VAL A 134 5.89 0.93 -0.67
CA VAL A 134 6.38 1.07 -2.06
C VAL A 134 5.46 1.99 -2.82
N MET A 135 5.99 3.14 -3.26
CA MET A 135 5.26 4.11 -4.09
C MET A 135 5.26 3.67 -5.54
N PHE A 136 4.17 3.97 -6.24
CA PHE A 136 4.00 3.63 -7.65
C PHE A 136 3.74 4.86 -8.52
N ALA A 137 4.40 4.89 -9.68
CA ALA A 137 4.00 5.74 -10.81
C ALA A 137 3.25 4.88 -11.83
N GLY A 138 1.92 4.95 -11.81
CA GLY A 138 1.07 4.07 -12.63
C GLY A 138 1.06 2.64 -12.10
N ARG A 139 1.82 1.73 -12.74
CA ARG A 139 2.01 0.31 -12.32
C ARG A 139 3.49 -0.03 -12.08
N THR A 140 4.36 0.98 -12.07
CA THR A 140 5.80 0.80 -11.88
C THR A 140 6.20 1.27 -10.48
N PRO A 141 6.85 0.43 -9.65
CA PRO A 141 7.47 0.85 -8.40
C PRO A 141 8.51 1.95 -8.64
N VAL A 142 8.55 2.98 -7.80
CA VAL A 142 9.46 4.13 -7.97
C VAL A 142 10.18 4.59 -6.72
N ALA A 143 9.69 4.26 -5.53
CA ALA A 143 10.34 4.62 -4.27
C ALA A 143 9.96 3.63 -3.16
N VAL A 144 10.87 3.46 -2.20
CA VAL A 144 10.61 2.79 -0.92
C VAL A 144 10.37 3.89 0.11
N GLU A 145 9.27 3.79 0.83
CA GLU A 145 8.93 4.70 1.93
C GLU A 145 9.18 3.98 3.26
N ASP A 146 9.99 4.60 4.11
CA ASP A 146 10.16 4.18 5.50
C ASP A 146 8.99 4.75 6.30
N LEU A 147 8.14 3.88 6.85
CA LEU A 147 6.97 4.28 7.61
C LEU A 147 7.26 4.40 9.11
N SER A 148 8.50 4.14 9.53
CA SER A 148 8.90 4.16 10.94
C SER A 148 9.07 5.58 11.50
N ASP A 149 9.21 6.59 10.64
CA ASP A 149 9.29 7.99 11.03
C ASP A 149 8.06 8.77 10.51
N PRO A 150 7.12 9.17 11.38
CA PRO A 150 6.00 10.02 11.00
C PRO A 150 6.39 11.50 10.76
N ASP A 151 7.66 11.89 10.93
CA ASP A 151 8.12 13.28 10.86
C ASP A 151 9.36 13.44 9.96
N ASP A 152 9.16 13.56 8.64
CA ASP A 152 10.08 14.35 7.79
C ASP A 152 9.27 15.27 6.86
N VAL A 153 8.72 16.34 7.46
CA VAL A 153 8.23 17.56 6.77
C VAL A 153 8.79 18.83 7.39
#